data_AF-A0A0U4EWE9-F1
#
_entry.id   AF-A0A0U4EWE9-F1
#
_cell.length_a   1.000
_cell.length_b   1.000
_cell.length_c   1.000
_cell.angle_alpha   90.00
_cell.angle_beta   90.00
_cell.angle_gamma   90.00
#
_symmetry.space_group_name_H-M   'P 1'
#
loop_
_entity.id
_entity.type
_entity.pdbx_description
1 polymer ?
#
loop_
_entity_poly.entity_id
_entity_poly.type
_entity_poly.pdbx_seq_one_letter_code
_entity_poly.pdbx_strand_id
1 'polypeptide(L)' 'MAVANRAVAYKKPEVIEVESIDFPELVLKDGPGVHPLNVGRKCEHGVILKVVTTNICERNFFKINY' A
#
# COMPACT_ATOMS: atom_id res chain seq x y z
N MET A 1 14.84 12.38 -13.07
CA MET A 1 13.42 12.12 -13.40
C MET A 1 12.80 11.46 -12.18
N ALA A 2 11.91 12.13 -11.47
CA ALA A 2 11.26 11.52 -10.31
C ALA A 2 10.36 10.38 -10.79
N VAL A 3 10.63 9.15 -10.34
CA VAL A 3 9.76 8.02 -10.59
C VAL A 3 8.52 8.23 -9.73
N ALA A 4 7.45 8.78 -10.32
CA ALA A 4 6.20 9.02 -9.60
C ALA A 4 5.53 7.68 -9.27
N ASN A 5 5.43 7.34 -7.98
CA ASN A 5 4.67 6.20 -7.50
C ASN A 5 3.24 6.66 -7.17
N ARG A 6 2.24 5.85 -7.53
CA ARG A 6 0.82 6.16 -7.29
C ARG A 6 0.10 4.94 -6.76
N ALA A 7 -0.83 5.15 -5.84
CA ALA A 7 -1.64 4.08 -5.27
C ALA A 7 -3.10 4.50 -5.15
N VAL A 8 -3.98 3.49 -5.08
CA VAL A 8 -5.37 3.66 -4.68
C VAL A 8 -5.40 3.73 -3.16
N ALA A 9 -5.88 4.83 -2.61
CA ALA A 9 -6.00 5.07 -1.18
C ALA A 9 -7.46 5.10 -0.75
N TYR A 10 -7.77 4.38 0.32
CA TYR A 10 -9.05 4.49 1.01
C TYR A 10 -9.06 5.76 1.87
N LYS A 11 -10.01 6.67 1.64
CA LYS A 11 -10.15 7.89 2.43
C LYS A 11 -11.21 7.76 3.51
N LYS A 12 -12.37 7.22 3.14
CA LYS A 12 -13.53 7.01 4.00
C LYS A 12 -14.50 6.06 3.27
N PRO A 13 -15.59 5.60 3.92
CA PRO A 13 -16.56 4.73 3.24
C PRO A 13 -16.99 5.35 1.91
N GLU A 14 -17.02 4.53 0.87
CA GLU A 14 -17.43 4.89 -0.50
C GLU A 14 -16.51 5.92 -1.21
N VAL A 15 -15.40 6.34 -0.59
CA VAL A 15 -14.44 7.27 -1.20
C VAL A 15 -13.05 6.64 -1.28
N ILE A 16 -12.67 6.31 -2.51
CA ILE A 16 -11.34 5.85 -2.90
C ILE A 16 -10.77 6.80 -3.94
N GLU A 17 -9.49 7.13 -3.80
CA GLU A 17 -8.81 8.09 -4.68
C GLU A 17 -7.45 7.56 -5.11
N VAL A 18 -6.98 8.00 -6.28
CA VAL A 18 -5.61 7.74 -6.73
C VAL A 18 -4.76 8.95 -6.33
N GLU A 19 -3.76 8.72 -5.49
CA GLU A 19 -2.83 9.76 -5.06
C GLU A 19 -1.38 9.39 -5.35
N SER A 20 -0.53 10.41 -5.43
CA SER A 20 0.92 10.21 -5.50
C SER A 20 1.43 9.86 -4.11
N ILE A 21 2.25 8.82 -4.04
CA ILE A 21 2.83 8.33 -2.79
C ILE A 21 4.34 8.21 -2.95
N ASP A 22 5.04 8.11 -1.82
CA ASP A 22 6.47 7.86 -1.83
C ASP A 22 6.80 6.51 -2.47
N PHE A 23 8.02 6.40 -2.99
CA PHE A 23 8.54 5.13 -3.46
C PHE A 23 8.73 4.18 -2.26
N PRO A 24 8.39 2.88 -2.38
CA PRO A 24 8.52 1.95 -1.27
C PRO A 24 9.98 1.76 -0.87
N GLU A 25 10.18 1.46 0.42
CA GLU A 25 11.49 1.15 0.99
C GLU A 25 11.50 -0.28 1.49
N LEU A 26 12.67 -0.91 1.51
CA LEU A 26 12.86 -2.24 2.09
C LEU A 26 13.00 -2.16 3.63
N VAL A 27 12.00 -1.55 4.27
CA VAL A 27 11.93 -1.36 5.73
C VAL A 27 10.49 -1.62 6.18
N LEU A 28 10.32 -2.33 7.29
CA LEU A 28 9.01 -2.52 7.92
C LEU A 28 8.54 -1.21 8.53
N LYS A 29 7.53 -0.59 7.91
CA LYS A 29 6.80 0.56 8.46
C LYS A 29 5.75 0.08 9.46
N ASP A 30 5.38 0.95 10.39
CA ASP A 30 4.32 0.65 11.35
C ASP A 30 2.96 0.48 10.64
N GLY A 31 2.08 -0.34 11.19
CA GLY A 31 0.75 -0.56 10.62
C GLY A 31 0.04 -1.83 11.09
N PRO A 32 -1.21 -2.04 10.63
CA PRO A 32 -2.01 -3.20 10.98
C PRO A 32 -1.28 -4.52 10.69
N GLY A 33 -1.17 -5.38 11.69
CA GLY A 33 -0.49 -6.68 11.56
C GLY A 33 1.03 -6.64 11.70
N VAL A 34 1.64 -5.47 11.95
CA VAL A 34 3.08 -5.34 12.24
C VAL A 34 3.30 -5.39 13.75
N HIS A 35 4.16 -6.31 14.20
CA HIS A 35 4.53 -6.38 15.61
C HIS A 35 5.41 -5.17 15.98
N PRO A 36 5.20 -4.47 17.12
CA PRO A 36 5.93 -3.24 17.47
C PRO A 36 7.45 -3.36 17.45
N LEU A 37 7.98 -4.49 17.92
CA LEU A 37 9.43 -4.78 17.89
C LEU A 37 10.03 -4.90 16.48
N ASN A 38 9.20 -4.97 15.44
CA ASN A 38 9.63 -5.11 14.06
C ASN A 38 9.64 -3.80 13.27
N VAL A 39 9.05 -2.73 13.82
CA VAL A 39 9.01 -1.43 13.16
C VAL A 39 10.44 -0.90 12.97
N GLY A 40 10.75 -0.45 11.76
CA GLY A 40 12.07 0.06 11.39
C GLY A 40 13.11 -1.01 11.00
N ARG A 41 12.77 -2.31 11.08
CA ARG A 41 13.69 -3.36 10.64
C ARG A 41 13.83 -3.37 9.12
N LYS A 42 15.07 -3.49 8.64
CA LYS A 42 15.37 -3.64 7.21
C LYS A 42 14.94 -5.03 6.70
N CYS A 43 14.28 -5.04 5.54
CA CYS A 43 13.77 -6.24 4.88
C CYS A 43 14.79 -6.75 3.85
N GLU A 44 15.81 -7.49 4.30
CA GLU A 44 16.86 -8.02 3.40
C GLU A 44 16.34 -9.03 2.38
N HIS A 45 15.22 -9.69 2.68
CA HIS A 45 14.55 -10.64 1.79
C HIS A 45 13.35 -10.02 1.04
N GLY A 46 13.13 -8.70 1.19
CA GLY A 46 12.04 -8.00 0.51
C GLY A 46 12.39 -7.69 -0.94
N VAL A 47 11.37 -7.48 -1.77
CA VAL A 47 11.52 -7.04 -3.16
C VAL A 47 10.57 -5.88 -3.46
N ILE A 48 11.01 -4.98 -4.33
CA ILE A 48 10.18 -3.90 -4.86
C ILE A 48 9.78 -4.27 -6.28
N LEU A 49 8.48 -4.35 -6.53
CA LEU A 49 7.93 -4.75 -7.82
C LEU A 49 7.42 -3.55 -8.60
N LYS A 50 7.74 -3.50 -9.90
CA LYS A 50 6.98 -2.68 -10.85
C LYS A 50 5.71 -3.43 -11.20
N VAL A 51 4.59 -3.04 -10.58
CA VAL A 51 3.30 -3.68 -10.81
C VAL A 51 2.87 -3.49 -12.27
N VAL A 52 2.67 -4.59 -13.00
CA VAL A 52 2.16 -4.57 -14.38
C VAL A 52 0.64 -4.56 -14.37
N THR A 53 0.05 -5.46 -13.57
CA THR A 53 -1.39 -5.53 -13.32
C THR A 53 -1.64 -5.91 -11.87
N THR A 54 -2.68 -5.33 -11.26
CA THR A 54 -3.23 -5.73 -9.97
C THR A 54 -4.74 -5.56 -10.04
N ASN A 55 -5.48 -6.59 -9.65
CA ASN A 55 -6.94 -6.60 -9.69
C ASN A 55 -7.54 -6.08 -8.38
N ILE A 56 -8.85 -5.80 -8.41
CA ILE A 56 -9.65 -5.48 -7.23
C ILE A 56 -10.22 -6.79 -6.68
N CYS A 57 -10.15 -6.98 -5.36
CA CYS A 57 -10.70 -8.13 -4.64
C CYS A 57 -11.82 -7.68 -3.71
N GLU A 58 -12.84 -8.53 -3.54
CA GLU A 58 -14.02 -8.28 -2.69
C GLU A 58 -13.67 -8.02 -1.21
N ARG A 59 -12.54 -8.55 -0.69
CA ARG A 59 -12.08 -8.23 0.68
C ARG A 59 -11.50 -6.82 0.84
N ASN A 60 -11.09 -6.18 -0.25
CA ASN A 60 -10.69 -4.77 -0.24
C ASN A 60 -11.91 -3.85 -0.35
N PHE A 61 -13.12 -4.42 -0.41
CA PHE A 61 -14.37 -3.71 -0.58
C PHE A 61 -14.99 -3.45 0.79
N PHE A 62 -14.67 -2.30 1.38
CA PHE A 62 -15.62 -1.65 2.28
C PHE A 62 -16.87 -1.34 1.43
N LYS A 63 -17.90 -2.18 1.55
CA LYS A 63 -19.23 -2.08 0.92
C LYS A 63 -19.44 -0.79 0.10
N ILE A 64 -19.27 -0.88 -1.22
CA ILE A 64 -20.02 0.00 -2.12
C ILE A 64 -21.43 -0.59 -2.11
N ASN A 65 -22.34 0.04 -1.36
CA ASN A 65 -23.75 -0.23 -1.59
C ASN A 65 -24.14 0.45 -2.91
N TYR A 66 -24.78 -0.29 -3.80
CA TYR A 66 -25.63 0.30 -4.84
C TYR A 66 -26.92 0.80 -4.19
#